data_AF-A0A1G2I4M0-F1
#
_entry.id   AF-A0A1G2I4M0-F1
#
_cell.length_a   1.000
_cell.length_b   1.000
_cell.length_c   1.000
_cell.angle_alpha   90.00
_cell.angle_beta   90.00
_cell.angle_gamma   90.00
#
_symmetry.space_group_name_H-M   'P 1'
#
loop_
_entity.id
_entity.type
_entity.pdbx_description
1 polymer ?
#
loop_
_entity_poly.entity_id
_entity_poly.type
_entity_poly.pdbx_seq_one_letter_code
_entity_poly.pdbx_strand_id
1 'polypeptide(L)'
;MHREIIIESSEEKFLIKDLQTRSDIKAERIKKMLALPDLTKKENSPVKILTDAIIKLPRFEDFDLVDIPKIVTVEDDFDLLNTPKDHPSRRESDTYYVTKRDILRTQMTVMWPYYLRDKDVLERLKKDGHVAALSAGIVFRKDEIDRKHFPAFHQIDFLYICKKEERIITLKELQDVQADGVKIIFGDDIEFRFLEDTFPFTDPSTQVEIKFEENWIEVTGAGLVHKECLKNFGLDPEVYNGWAGTFGIDRLAMVKMGIPDIRILWSTDERITSQFKDINSKYKEVSKYPAVVRDISFIIDKSINLNNYYELVRDETGDLIEQVELTDEYENDEKFGANKKSYTFRIVYRSLERTLINSEVNEIHDRIVKKTISELHVEVR
;
A
#
# COMPACT_ATOMS: atom_id res chain seq x y z
N MET A 1 1.25 -28.57 0.17
CA MET A 1 1.32 -27.80 1.44
C MET A 1 2.45 -26.83 1.29
N HIS A 2 2.16 -25.53 1.37
CA HIS A 2 3.17 -24.50 1.17
C HIS A 2 4.33 -24.64 2.16
N ARG A 3 5.53 -24.32 1.70
CA ARG A 3 6.68 -24.12 2.58
C ARG A 3 6.64 -22.69 3.09
N GLU A 4 6.78 -22.51 4.40
CA GLU A 4 6.87 -21.18 5.01
C GLU A 4 8.34 -20.76 5.15
N ILE A 5 8.66 -19.55 4.71
CA ILE A 5 9.97 -18.91 4.86
C ILE A 5 9.75 -17.64 5.68
N ILE A 6 10.17 -17.66 6.94
CA ILE A 6 10.04 -16.52 7.86
C ILE A 6 11.39 -15.85 8.00
N ILE A 7 11.49 -14.60 7.55
CA ILE A 7 12.71 -13.82 7.61
C ILE A 7 12.77 -13.02 8.91
N GLU A 8 13.62 -13.46 9.83
CA GLU A 8 13.92 -12.69 11.03
C GLU A 8 15.02 -11.66 10.77
N SER A 9 14.73 -10.37 11.05
CA SER A 9 15.72 -9.30 10.93
C SER A 9 16.16 -8.78 12.30
N SER A 10 17.42 -9.05 12.67
CA SER A 10 18.04 -8.43 13.86
C SER A 10 18.14 -6.91 13.73
N GLU A 11 18.30 -6.42 12.50
CA GLU A 11 18.38 -4.99 12.20
C GLU A 11 17.03 -4.31 12.45
N GLU A 12 15.92 -4.89 11.99
CA GLU A 12 14.57 -4.38 12.29
C GLU A 12 14.34 -4.34 13.80
N LYS A 13 14.68 -5.41 14.52
CA LYS A 13 14.57 -5.45 16.00
C LYS A 13 15.36 -4.32 16.66
N PHE A 14 16.56 -4.03 16.17
CA PHE A 14 17.39 -2.92 16.64
C PHE A 14 16.76 -1.55 16.32
N LEU A 15 16.34 -1.32 15.08
CA LEU A 15 15.74 -0.05 14.63
C LEU A 15 14.44 0.25 15.36
N ILE A 16 13.61 -0.76 15.62
CA ILE A 16 12.41 -0.61 16.45
C ILE A 16 12.78 -0.17 17.86
N LYS A 17 13.81 -0.77 18.47
CA LYS A 17 14.27 -0.38 19.80
C LYS A 17 14.82 1.05 19.83
N ASP A 18 15.57 1.45 18.80
CA ASP A 18 16.06 2.83 18.66
C ASP A 18 14.91 3.84 18.53
N LEU A 19 13.91 3.54 17.69
CA LEU A 19 12.70 4.35 17.52
C LEU A 19 11.95 4.59 18.83
N GLN A 20 11.93 3.62 19.76
CA GLN A 20 11.29 3.80 21.07
C GLN A 20 12.00 4.84 21.94
N THR A 21 13.28 5.13 21.71
CA THR A 21 14.03 6.15 22.45
C THR A 21 13.84 7.57 21.90
N ARG A 22 13.28 7.69 20.70
CA ARG A 22 13.07 8.95 19.98
C ARG A 22 11.65 9.47 20.19
N SER A 23 11.53 10.79 20.36
CA SER A 23 10.25 11.51 20.54
C SER A 23 10.01 12.59 19.48
N ASP A 24 10.82 12.62 18.42
CA ASP A 24 10.60 13.51 17.30
C ASP A 24 9.36 13.07 16.49
N ILE A 25 8.73 14.01 15.78
CA ILE A 25 7.47 13.76 15.06
C ILE A 25 7.60 12.63 14.02
N LYS A 26 8.76 12.49 13.36
CA LYS A 26 8.97 11.41 12.38
C LYS A 26 8.99 10.06 13.10
N ALA A 27 9.66 9.97 14.25
CA ALA A 27 9.65 8.76 15.08
C ALA A 27 8.24 8.40 15.59
N GLU A 28 7.46 9.38 16.06
CA GLU A 28 6.08 9.14 16.51
C GLU A 28 5.19 8.61 15.38
N ARG A 29 5.28 9.18 14.17
CA ARG A 29 4.56 8.69 12.98
C ARG A 29 4.90 7.22 12.70
N ILE A 30 6.19 6.88 12.68
CA ILE A 30 6.63 5.51 12.38
C ILE A 30 6.19 4.54 13.47
N LYS A 31 6.24 4.93 14.75
CA LYS A 31 5.74 4.12 15.86
C LYS A 31 4.24 3.82 15.71
N LYS A 32 3.42 4.81 15.33
CA LYS A 32 1.99 4.61 15.03
C LYS A 32 1.79 3.61 13.89
N MET A 33 2.56 3.72 12.80
CA MET A 33 2.47 2.79 11.66
C MET A 33 2.84 1.36 12.05
N LEU A 34 3.94 1.17 12.80
CA LEU A 34 4.39 -0.15 13.23
C LEU A 34 3.44 -0.82 14.24
N ALA A 35 2.67 -0.03 14.98
CA ALA A 35 1.65 -0.51 15.91
C ALA A 35 0.38 -1.04 15.21
N LEU A 36 0.16 -0.71 13.93
CA LEU A 36 -0.99 -1.21 13.18
C LEU A 36 -0.91 -2.74 13.02
N PRO A 37 -2.04 -3.45 13.23
CA PRO A 37 -2.09 -4.89 13.02
C PRO A 37 -2.00 -5.20 11.52
N ASP A 38 -1.42 -6.34 11.17
CA ASP A 38 -1.47 -6.85 9.80
C ASP A 38 -2.83 -7.53 9.57
N LEU A 39 -3.68 -6.91 8.76
CA LEU A 39 -5.05 -7.37 8.52
C LEU A 39 -5.11 -8.64 7.66
N THR A 40 -3.99 -9.06 7.03
CA THR A 40 -3.88 -10.37 6.38
C THR A 40 -3.86 -11.52 7.39
N LYS A 41 -3.53 -11.23 8.66
CA LYS A 41 -3.42 -12.20 9.77
C LYS A 41 -4.55 -12.07 10.80
N LYS A 42 -5.44 -11.09 10.66
CA LYS A 42 -6.53 -10.80 11.61
C LYS A 42 -7.78 -11.62 11.29
N GLU A 43 -8.30 -12.35 12.27
CA GLU A 43 -9.58 -13.05 12.14
C GLU A 43 -10.75 -12.10 11.88
N ASN A 44 -11.74 -12.57 11.13
CA ASN A 44 -12.89 -11.78 10.65
C ASN A 44 -12.48 -10.49 9.89
N SER A 45 -11.29 -10.48 9.29
CA SER A 45 -10.83 -9.39 8.43
C SER A 45 -11.22 -9.66 6.97
N PRO A 46 -11.90 -8.73 6.28
CA PRO A 46 -12.08 -8.79 4.82
C PRO A 46 -10.78 -9.02 4.07
N VAL A 47 -9.69 -8.41 4.55
CA VAL A 47 -8.36 -8.53 3.96
C VAL A 47 -7.87 -9.96 4.06
N LYS A 48 -7.88 -10.56 5.25
CA LYS A 48 -7.50 -11.97 5.46
C LYS A 48 -8.32 -12.93 4.60
N ILE A 49 -9.64 -12.74 4.54
CA ILE A 49 -10.54 -13.59 3.76
C ILE A 49 -10.11 -13.63 2.28
N LEU A 50 -9.77 -12.47 1.72
CA LEU A 50 -9.35 -12.37 0.32
C LEU A 50 -7.92 -12.89 0.11
N THR A 51 -7.00 -12.57 1.02
CA THR A 51 -5.64 -13.10 1.01
C THR A 51 -5.63 -14.63 1.04
N ASP A 52 -6.40 -15.25 1.94
CA ASP A 52 -6.52 -16.71 2.04
C ASP A 52 -7.11 -17.32 0.77
N ALA A 53 -8.06 -16.64 0.12
CA ALA A 53 -8.66 -17.11 -1.13
C ALA A 53 -7.64 -17.11 -2.28
N ILE A 54 -6.80 -16.06 -2.38
CA ILE A 54 -5.73 -16.00 -3.37
C ILE A 54 -4.67 -17.08 -3.08
N ILE A 55 -4.20 -17.21 -1.84
CA ILE A 55 -3.19 -18.23 -1.47
C ILE A 55 -3.64 -19.64 -1.85
N LYS A 56 -4.94 -19.93 -1.70
CA LYS A 56 -5.55 -21.24 -2.00
C LYS A 56 -5.83 -21.49 -3.48
N LEU A 57 -5.48 -20.57 -4.39
CA LEU A 57 -5.58 -20.83 -5.82
C LEU A 57 -4.79 -22.08 -6.18
N PRO A 58 -5.36 -23.02 -6.98
CA PRO A 58 -4.67 -24.26 -7.32
C PRO A 58 -3.28 -24.05 -7.93
N ARG A 59 -3.11 -22.99 -8.72
CA ARG A 59 -1.82 -22.66 -9.35
C ARG A 59 -0.75 -22.19 -8.36
N PHE A 60 -1.14 -21.80 -7.15
CA PHE A 60 -0.22 -21.36 -6.10
C PHE A 60 0.06 -22.44 -5.06
N GLU A 61 -0.52 -23.64 -5.17
CA GLU A 61 -0.41 -24.73 -4.17
C GLU A 61 1.04 -25.06 -3.76
N ASP A 62 1.97 -24.95 -4.70
CA ASP A 62 3.41 -25.25 -4.51
C ASP A 62 4.28 -23.99 -4.30
N PHE A 63 3.68 -22.81 -4.18
CA PHE A 63 4.43 -21.58 -3.95
C PHE A 63 4.87 -21.52 -2.49
N ASP A 64 6.10 -21.08 -2.23
CA ASP A 64 6.55 -20.78 -0.88
C ASP A 64 5.81 -19.55 -0.35
N LEU A 65 5.44 -19.54 0.93
CA LEU A 65 4.91 -18.36 1.61
C LEU A 65 6.06 -17.65 2.33
N VAL A 66 6.38 -16.44 1.91
CA VAL A 66 7.49 -15.66 2.45
C VAL A 66 6.97 -14.55 3.35
N ASP A 67 7.33 -14.57 4.64
CA ASP A 67 7.07 -13.48 5.59
C ASP A 67 8.34 -12.67 5.78
N ILE A 68 8.26 -11.37 5.53
CA ILE A 68 9.42 -10.45 5.50
C ILE A 68 9.27 -9.33 6.54
N PRO A 69 10.38 -8.67 6.94
CA PRO A 69 10.35 -7.51 7.83
C PRO A 69 9.52 -6.35 7.29
N LYS A 70 8.94 -5.54 8.18
CA LYS A 70 8.26 -4.27 7.82
C LYS A 70 9.27 -3.15 7.57
N ILE A 71 10.41 -3.17 8.27
CA ILE A 71 11.53 -2.24 8.04
C ILE A 71 12.54 -2.92 7.11
N VAL A 72 12.75 -2.33 5.94
CA VAL A 72 13.63 -2.82 4.87
C VAL A 72 14.59 -1.73 4.44
N THR A 73 15.64 -2.09 3.70
CA THR A 73 16.57 -1.10 3.17
C THR A 73 16.00 -0.43 1.90
N VAL A 74 16.40 0.81 1.64
CA VAL A 74 16.13 1.52 0.37
C VAL A 74 16.70 0.73 -0.82
N GLU A 75 17.79 0.01 -0.62
CA GLU A 75 18.38 -0.85 -1.66
C GLU A 75 17.42 -1.98 -2.02
N ASP A 76 16.88 -2.68 -1.02
CA ASP A 76 15.98 -3.82 -1.22
C ASP A 76 14.63 -3.40 -1.81
N ASP A 77 14.00 -2.34 -1.28
CA ASP A 77 12.66 -1.91 -1.70
C ASP A 77 12.65 -1.22 -3.08
N PHE A 78 13.79 -0.70 -3.53
CA PHE A 78 13.87 0.10 -4.76
C PHE A 78 15.03 -0.25 -5.70
N ASP A 79 16.28 -0.27 -5.23
CA ASP A 79 17.45 -0.38 -6.11
C ASP A 79 17.51 -1.72 -6.84
N LEU A 80 17.36 -2.82 -6.09
CA LEU A 80 17.39 -4.17 -6.66
C LEU A 80 16.17 -4.45 -7.54
N LEU A 81 15.08 -3.74 -7.28
CA LEU A 81 13.85 -3.73 -8.07
C LEU A 81 13.91 -2.68 -9.21
N ASN A 82 15.12 -2.28 -9.62
CA ASN A 82 15.39 -1.44 -10.79
C ASN A 82 14.65 -0.08 -10.79
N THR A 83 14.22 0.40 -9.62
CA THR A 83 13.54 1.70 -9.51
C THR A 83 14.58 2.83 -9.67
N PRO A 84 14.36 3.85 -10.52
CA PRO A 84 15.30 4.96 -10.68
C PRO A 84 15.55 5.75 -9.40
N LYS A 85 16.75 6.32 -9.21
CA LYS A 85 17.11 7.08 -7.98
C LYS A 85 16.30 8.36 -7.78
N ASP A 86 15.82 8.95 -8.86
CA ASP A 86 14.98 10.15 -8.91
C ASP A 86 13.48 9.84 -8.95
N HIS A 87 13.10 8.55 -8.86
CA HIS A 87 11.71 8.13 -8.91
C HIS A 87 10.89 8.77 -7.77
N PRO A 88 9.68 9.29 -8.03
CA PRO A 88 8.86 9.98 -7.02
C PRO A 88 8.59 9.16 -5.76
N SER A 89 8.42 7.83 -5.88
CA SER A 89 8.18 6.95 -4.72
C SER A 89 9.30 6.99 -3.68
N ARG A 90 10.52 7.40 -4.04
CA ARG A 90 11.67 7.51 -3.12
C ARG A 90 11.66 8.82 -2.32
N ARG A 91 10.74 9.75 -2.58
CA ARG A 91 10.73 11.03 -1.88
C ARG A 91 10.30 10.83 -0.43
N GLU A 92 10.84 11.63 0.49
CA GLU A 92 10.37 11.66 1.88
C GLU A 92 8.89 12.06 2.00
N SER A 93 8.32 12.72 0.99
CA SER A 93 6.89 13.03 0.93
C SER A 93 6.01 11.81 0.68
N ASP A 94 6.56 10.72 0.17
CA ASP A 94 5.80 9.55 -0.30
C ASP A 94 6.14 8.30 0.53
N THR A 95 7.36 8.26 1.11
CA THR A 95 7.88 7.12 1.87
C THR A 95 8.20 7.47 3.33
N TYR A 96 7.98 6.49 4.22
CA TYR A 96 8.33 6.57 5.65
C TYR A 96 9.79 6.13 5.88
N TYR A 97 10.70 7.10 5.97
CA TYR A 97 12.12 6.87 6.28
C TYR A 97 12.38 6.77 7.78
N VAL A 98 12.91 5.61 8.22
CA VAL A 98 13.38 5.36 9.59
C VAL A 98 14.78 5.97 9.79
N THR A 99 15.65 5.72 8.82
CA THR A 99 16.98 6.33 8.66
C THR A 99 17.14 6.75 7.19
N LYS A 100 18.32 7.25 6.78
CA LYS A 100 18.59 7.46 5.34
C LYS A 100 18.70 6.15 4.54
N ARG A 101 18.95 5.02 5.23
CA ARG A 101 19.13 3.70 4.63
C ARG A 101 17.86 2.85 4.73
N ASP A 102 17.07 3.03 5.78
CA ASP A 102 15.99 2.11 6.16
C ASP A 102 14.63 2.81 6.09
N ILE A 103 13.64 2.11 5.56
CA ILE A 103 12.27 2.61 5.35
C ILE A 103 11.26 1.59 5.88
N LEU A 104 10.02 2.03 6.11
CA LEU A 104 8.90 1.10 6.09
C LEU A 104 8.67 0.67 4.64
N ARG A 105 8.59 -0.64 4.39
CA ARG A 105 8.40 -1.20 3.03
C ARG A 105 7.20 -0.57 2.33
N THR A 106 7.37 -0.23 1.05
CA THR A 106 6.31 0.44 0.26
C THR A 106 5.50 -0.54 -0.59
N GLN A 107 6.00 -1.77 -0.73
CA GLN A 107 5.43 -2.82 -1.56
C GLN A 107 5.86 -4.21 -1.07
N MET A 108 5.06 -5.24 -1.34
CA MET A 108 5.45 -6.63 -1.02
C MET A 108 6.42 -7.23 -2.05
N THR A 109 6.63 -6.59 -3.21
CA THR A 109 7.69 -6.94 -4.19
C THR A 109 9.07 -7.03 -3.55
N VAL A 110 9.30 -6.30 -2.44
CA VAL A 110 10.54 -6.37 -1.66
C VAL A 110 10.82 -7.77 -1.08
N MET A 111 9.89 -8.73 -1.19
CA MET A 111 10.19 -10.14 -0.94
C MET A 111 11.31 -10.70 -1.83
N TRP A 112 11.52 -10.14 -3.03
CA TRP A 112 12.46 -10.70 -4.00
C TRP A 112 13.92 -10.72 -3.49
N PRO A 113 14.48 -9.63 -2.94
CA PRO A 113 15.79 -9.68 -2.29
C PRO A 113 15.94 -10.76 -1.21
N TYR A 114 14.90 -11.01 -0.42
CA TYR A 114 14.95 -12.04 0.62
C TYR A 114 14.85 -13.45 0.05
N TYR A 115 14.06 -13.63 -1.02
CA TYR A 115 13.83 -14.93 -1.64
C TYR A 115 14.94 -15.32 -2.63
N LEU A 116 15.32 -14.42 -3.53
CA LEU A 116 16.30 -14.67 -4.61
C LEU A 116 17.77 -14.50 -4.17
N ARG A 117 18.04 -14.17 -2.91
CA ARG A 117 19.39 -14.27 -2.31
C ARG A 117 19.52 -15.46 -1.35
N ASP A 118 18.42 -16.15 -1.06
CA ASP A 118 18.44 -17.34 -0.21
C ASP A 118 19.12 -18.49 -0.94
N LYS A 119 20.10 -19.11 -0.27
CA LYS A 119 20.92 -20.17 -0.87
C LYS A 119 20.10 -21.43 -1.18
N ASP A 120 19.18 -21.81 -0.31
CA ASP A 120 18.37 -23.00 -0.50
C ASP A 120 17.36 -22.80 -1.63
N VAL A 121 16.81 -21.58 -1.76
CA VAL A 121 16.00 -21.17 -2.92
C VAL A 121 16.81 -21.25 -4.21
N LEU A 122 18.01 -20.67 -4.25
CA LEU A 122 18.83 -20.67 -5.47
C LEU A 122 19.31 -22.07 -5.87
N GLU A 123 19.62 -22.95 -4.90
CA GLU A 123 19.96 -24.34 -5.21
C GLU A 123 18.76 -25.14 -5.72
N ARG A 124 17.53 -24.89 -5.23
CA ARG A 124 16.31 -25.43 -5.84
C ARG A 124 16.09 -24.91 -7.24
N LEU A 125 16.25 -23.60 -7.49
CA LEU A 125 16.11 -23.05 -8.84
C LEU A 125 17.05 -23.75 -9.84
N LYS A 126 18.30 -24.01 -9.43
CA LYS A 126 19.27 -24.75 -10.26
C LYS A 126 18.88 -26.21 -10.49
N LYS A 127 18.43 -26.89 -9.43
CA LYS A 127 18.15 -28.34 -9.43
C LYS A 127 16.79 -28.67 -10.06
N ASP A 128 15.75 -27.98 -9.64
CA ASP A 128 14.34 -28.26 -9.96
C ASP A 128 13.85 -27.38 -11.13
N GLY A 129 14.69 -26.45 -11.62
CA GLY A 129 14.44 -25.64 -12.82
C GLY A 129 13.50 -24.45 -12.60
N HIS A 130 12.88 -24.32 -11.43
CA HIS A 130 11.99 -23.22 -11.10
C HIS A 130 11.91 -22.97 -9.58
N VAL A 131 11.50 -21.76 -9.21
CA VAL A 131 11.11 -21.35 -7.86
C VAL A 131 9.92 -20.40 -7.93
N ALA A 132 9.09 -20.42 -6.89
CA ALA A 132 7.87 -19.64 -6.84
C ALA A 132 7.51 -19.24 -5.42
N ALA A 133 7.07 -17.99 -5.25
CA ALA A 133 6.78 -17.41 -3.94
C ALA A 133 5.52 -16.56 -3.96
N LEU A 134 4.81 -16.56 -2.84
CA LEU A 134 3.82 -15.58 -2.45
C LEU A 134 4.31 -14.85 -1.19
N SER A 135 4.01 -13.55 -1.09
CA SER A 135 4.20 -12.81 0.15
C SER A 135 3.03 -11.85 0.36
N ALA A 136 2.33 -12.01 1.49
CA ALA A 136 1.22 -11.16 1.84
C ALA A 136 1.53 -10.39 3.12
N GLY A 137 1.18 -9.10 3.15
CA GLY A 137 1.34 -8.32 4.35
C GLY A 137 1.05 -6.84 4.18
N ILE A 138 1.15 -6.13 5.30
CA ILE A 138 1.00 -4.68 5.39
C ILE A 138 2.18 -3.94 4.75
N VAL A 139 1.92 -2.87 4.01
CA VAL A 139 2.86 -1.94 3.38
C VAL A 139 2.47 -0.50 3.70
N PHE A 140 3.39 0.44 3.55
CA PHE A 140 3.22 1.81 4.05
C PHE A 140 3.56 2.86 2.99
N ARG A 141 2.68 3.84 2.79
CA ARG A 141 2.89 4.97 1.88
C ARG A 141 2.25 6.22 2.48
N LYS A 142 2.88 7.37 2.26
CA LYS A 142 2.27 8.66 2.58
C LYS A 142 1.39 9.05 1.40
N ASP A 143 0.12 9.26 1.68
CA ASP A 143 -0.88 9.48 0.64
C ASP A 143 -1.93 10.51 1.07
N GLU A 144 -2.88 10.81 0.20
CA GLU A 144 -4.01 11.68 0.52
C GLU A 144 -4.93 11.09 1.59
N ILE A 145 -5.72 11.94 2.27
CA ILE A 145 -6.73 11.49 3.24
C ILE A 145 -8.09 11.51 2.55
N ASP A 146 -8.55 10.33 2.15
CA ASP A 146 -9.90 10.13 1.65
C ASP A 146 -10.44 8.74 2.05
N ARG A 147 -11.57 8.36 1.48
CA ARG A 147 -12.23 7.08 1.78
C ARG A 147 -11.53 5.86 1.18
N LYS A 148 -10.56 6.04 0.29
CA LYS A 148 -9.88 4.99 -0.47
C LYS A 148 -8.40 4.87 -0.10
N HIS A 149 -7.81 5.89 0.50
CA HIS A 149 -6.40 5.96 0.85
C HIS A 149 -6.18 5.93 2.36
N PHE A 150 -5.32 5.02 2.81
CA PHE A 150 -4.87 4.90 4.20
C PHE A 150 -3.34 4.74 4.18
N PRO A 151 -2.59 5.31 5.14
CA PRO A 151 -1.12 5.31 5.11
C PRO A 151 -0.50 3.92 5.27
N ALA A 152 -1.32 2.93 5.62
CA ALA A 152 -0.99 1.52 5.58
C ALA A 152 -2.08 0.75 4.84
N PHE A 153 -1.70 -0.23 4.03
CA PHE A 153 -2.63 -1.10 3.32
C PHE A 153 -1.94 -2.43 3.04
N HIS A 154 -2.63 -3.39 2.44
CA HIS A 154 -2.14 -4.76 2.30
C HIS A 154 -2.03 -5.15 0.83
N GLN A 155 -0.96 -5.89 0.55
CA GLN A 155 -0.75 -6.51 -0.74
C GLN A 155 -0.51 -8.00 -0.56
N ILE A 156 -0.78 -8.76 -1.61
CA ILE A 156 -0.17 -10.06 -1.83
C ILE A 156 0.55 -10.04 -3.17
N ASP A 157 1.84 -10.35 -3.11
CA ASP A 157 2.71 -10.37 -4.27
C ASP A 157 3.08 -11.80 -4.60
N PHE A 158 3.19 -12.08 -5.89
CA PHE A 158 3.57 -13.38 -6.42
C PHE A 158 4.77 -13.24 -7.34
N LEU A 159 5.64 -14.25 -7.33
CA LEU A 159 6.81 -14.35 -8.18
C LEU A 159 6.96 -15.79 -8.65
N TYR A 160 7.23 -15.97 -9.93
CA TYR A 160 7.63 -17.25 -10.52
C TYR A 160 8.86 -17.03 -11.39
N ILE A 161 9.94 -17.76 -11.11
CA ILE A 161 11.16 -17.79 -11.91
C ILE A 161 11.42 -19.21 -12.37
N CYS A 162 11.71 -19.41 -13.64
CA CYS A 162 12.12 -20.69 -14.19
C CYS A 162 13.27 -20.54 -15.18
N LYS A 163 13.90 -21.66 -15.51
CA LYS A 163 14.82 -21.73 -16.65
C LYS A 163 14.06 -21.69 -17.95
N LYS A 164 14.60 -20.98 -18.94
CA LYS A 164 14.06 -20.90 -20.30
C LYS A 164 14.01 -22.24 -21.00
N GLU A 165 14.95 -23.14 -20.69
CA GLU A 165 15.00 -24.50 -21.25
C GLU A 165 13.78 -25.34 -20.83
N GLU A 166 13.24 -25.08 -19.64
CA GLU A 166 12.04 -25.74 -19.14
C GLU A 166 10.78 -25.06 -19.71
N ARG A 167 10.74 -23.72 -19.65
CA ARG A 167 9.56 -22.96 -20.07
C ARG A 167 9.87 -21.51 -20.39
N ILE A 168 9.45 -21.07 -21.58
CA ILE A 168 9.38 -19.64 -21.92
C ILE A 168 8.07 -19.07 -21.39
N ILE A 169 8.18 -18.20 -20.40
CA ILE A 169 7.06 -17.44 -19.85
C ILE A 169 6.57 -16.42 -20.88
N THR A 170 5.25 -16.30 -20.99
CA THR A 170 4.59 -15.33 -21.86
C THR A 170 3.68 -14.39 -21.08
N LEU A 171 3.42 -13.21 -21.63
CA LEU A 171 2.46 -12.26 -21.04
C LEU A 171 1.05 -12.88 -20.95
N LYS A 172 0.67 -13.71 -21.93
CA LYS A 172 -0.65 -14.37 -21.92
C LYS A 172 -0.81 -15.32 -20.74
N GLU A 173 0.22 -16.09 -20.40
CA GLU A 173 0.20 -16.95 -19.22
C GLU A 173 0.03 -16.12 -17.94
N LEU A 174 0.73 -15.00 -17.82
CA LEU A 174 0.57 -14.09 -16.69
C LEU A 174 -0.84 -13.51 -16.60
N GLN A 175 -1.41 -13.11 -17.73
CA GLN A 175 -2.79 -12.63 -17.80
C GLN A 175 -3.78 -13.70 -17.34
N ASP A 176 -3.55 -14.98 -17.65
CA ASP A 176 -4.37 -16.08 -17.14
C ASP A 176 -4.24 -16.23 -15.62
N VAL A 177 -3.04 -16.02 -15.04
CA VAL A 177 -2.84 -15.97 -13.57
C VAL A 177 -3.66 -14.85 -12.93
N GLN A 178 -3.61 -13.65 -13.52
CA GLN A 178 -4.35 -12.50 -13.02
C GLN A 178 -5.86 -12.72 -13.14
N ALA A 179 -6.32 -13.33 -14.23
CA ALA A 179 -7.71 -13.69 -14.43
C ALA A 179 -8.20 -14.67 -13.36
N ASP A 180 -7.41 -15.69 -13.01
CA ASP A 180 -7.75 -16.62 -11.93
C ASP A 180 -7.89 -15.90 -10.58
N GLY A 181 -6.97 -14.97 -10.27
CA GLY A 181 -7.03 -14.15 -9.06
C GLY A 181 -8.23 -13.21 -9.00
N VAL A 182 -8.62 -12.63 -10.13
CA VAL A 182 -9.85 -11.82 -10.23
C VAL A 182 -11.10 -12.70 -10.06
N LYS A 183 -11.15 -13.85 -10.74
CA LYS A 183 -12.32 -14.75 -10.70
C LYS A 183 -12.52 -15.41 -9.35
N ILE A 184 -11.46 -15.80 -8.63
CA ILE A 184 -11.62 -16.38 -7.29
C ILE A 184 -12.24 -15.35 -6.31
N ILE A 185 -11.98 -14.06 -6.52
CA ILE A 185 -12.56 -13.00 -5.71
C ILE A 185 -13.97 -12.65 -6.16
N PHE A 186 -14.16 -12.33 -7.44
CA PHE A 186 -15.38 -11.71 -7.94
C PHE A 186 -16.38 -12.68 -8.57
N GLY A 187 -15.96 -13.93 -8.85
CA GLY A 187 -16.73 -14.94 -9.57
C GLY A 187 -16.39 -14.96 -11.07
N ASP A 188 -16.85 -16.01 -11.77
CA ASP A 188 -16.52 -16.24 -13.18
C ASP A 188 -17.17 -15.23 -14.15
N ASP A 189 -18.28 -14.61 -13.75
CA ASP A 189 -19.05 -13.67 -14.56
C ASP A 189 -18.52 -12.23 -14.53
N ILE A 190 -17.42 -11.97 -13.81
CA ILE A 190 -16.85 -10.63 -13.71
C ILE A 190 -16.31 -10.14 -15.07
N GLU A 191 -16.68 -8.92 -15.45
CA GLU A 191 -16.12 -8.26 -16.62
C GLU A 191 -14.78 -7.61 -16.23
N PHE A 192 -13.71 -7.97 -16.92
CA PHE A 192 -12.38 -7.41 -16.70
C PHE A 192 -11.63 -7.18 -18.02
N ARG A 193 -10.66 -6.28 -18.01
CA ARG A 193 -9.80 -5.97 -19.16
C ARG A 193 -8.34 -5.87 -18.74
N PHE A 194 -7.45 -6.24 -19.65
CA PHE A 194 -6.02 -6.02 -19.50
C PHE A 194 -5.63 -4.72 -20.17
N LEU A 195 -4.78 -3.96 -19.51
CA LEU A 195 -4.16 -2.76 -20.06
C LEU A 195 -2.63 -2.91 -20.01
N GLU A 196 -1.95 -2.22 -20.91
CA GLU A 196 -0.50 -2.02 -20.82
C GLU A 196 -0.20 -1.05 -19.69
N ASP A 197 0.88 -1.33 -18.96
CA ASP A 197 1.37 -0.46 -17.89
C ASP A 197 2.91 -0.47 -17.90
N THR A 198 3.57 0.18 -16.95
CA THR A 198 5.02 0.21 -16.81
C THR A 198 5.43 0.22 -15.35
N PHE A 199 6.15 -0.84 -14.93
CA PHE A 199 6.80 -0.91 -13.64
C PHE A 199 8.32 -1.06 -13.81
N PRO A 200 9.14 -0.51 -12.90
CA PRO A 200 10.60 -0.63 -13.04
C PRO A 200 11.12 -2.07 -13.03
N PHE A 201 10.43 -2.98 -12.35
CA PHE A 201 10.85 -4.37 -12.15
C PHE A 201 10.23 -5.38 -13.11
N THR A 202 9.37 -4.95 -14.05
CA THR A 202 8.78 -5.83 -15.07
C THR A 202 8.73 -5.20 -16.47
N ASP A 203 8.98 -6.00 -17.51
CA ASP A 203 8.89 -5.60 -18.92
C ASP A 203 8.63 -6.82 -19.84
N PRO A 204 7.54 -6.85 -20.62
CA PRO A 204 6.42 -5.91 -20.59
C PRO A 204 5.61 -6.00 -19.28
N SER A 205 4.92 -4.91 -18.94
CA SER A 205 4.03 -4.81 -17.79
C SER A 205 2.56 -4.72 -18.23
N THR A 206 1.67 -5.20 -17.38
CA THR A 206 0.22 -5.19 -17.59
C THR A 206 -0.51 -4.96 -16.27
N GLN A 207 -1.70 -4.38 -16.35
CA GLN A 207 -2.63 -4.29 -15.24
C GLN A 207 -3.98 -4.89 -15.60
N VAL A 208 -4.75 -5.28 -14.59
CA VAL A 208 -6.16 -5.64 -14.77
C VAL A 208 -7.04 -4.58 -14.16
N GLU A 209 -8.06 -4.20 -14.91
CA GLU A 209 -9.21 -3.47 -14.39
C GLU A 209 -10.45 -4.36 -14.41
N ILE A 210 -11.23 -4.31 -13.34
CA ILE A 210 -12.56 -4.91 -13.30
C ILE A 210 -13.61 -3.83 -13.51
N LYS A 211 -14.72 -4.21 -14.13
CA LYS A 211 -15.90 -3.36 -14.18
C LYS A 211 -16.70 -3.53 -12.90
N PHE A 212 -16.87 -2.44 -12.17
CA PHE A 212 -17.71 -2.39 -11.00
C PHE A 212 -18.68 -1.22 -11.13
N GLU A 213 -19.97 -1.53 -11.12
CA GLU A 213 -21.02 -0.59 -11.54
C GLU A 213 -20.71 -0.06 -12.96
N GLU A 214 -20.61 1.26 -13.11
CA GLU A 214 -20.30 1.93 -14.38
C GLU A 214 -18.82 2.33 -14.51
N ASN A 215 -17.96 1.93 -13.55
CA ASN A 215 -16.56 2.35 -13.50
C ASN A 215 -15.60 1.17 -13.69
N TRP A 216 -14.46 1.44 -14.32
CA TRP A 216 -13.33 0.51 -14.36
C TRP A 216 -12.40 0.81 -13.18
N ILE A 217 -12.04 -0.23 -12.44
CA ILE A 217 -11.20 -0.11 -11.25
C ILE A 217 -9.99 -1.03 -11.42
N GLU A 218 -8.80 -0.45 -11.33
CA GLU A 218 -7.54 -1.19 -11.31
C GLU A 218 -7.41 -2.04 -10.04
N VAL A 219 -7.07 -3.32 -10.22
CA VAL A 219 -7.08 -4.35 -9.18
C VAL A 219 -5.76 -5.12 -9.02
N THR A 220 -4.93 -5.16 -10.05
CA THR A 220 -3.62 -5.82 -10.02
C THR A 220 -2.69 -5.21 -11.07
N GLY A 221 -1.43 -5.00 -10.68
CA GLY A 221 -0.31 -4.74 -11.58
C GLY A 221 0.60 -5.98 -11.63
N ALA A 222 1.12 -6.29 -12.81
CA ALA A 222 1.99 -7.44 -13.02
C ALA A 222 2.88 -7.23 -14.25
N GLY A 223 3.85 -8.13 -14.46
CA GLY A 223 4.55 -8.20 -15.74
C GLY A 223 5.57 -9.33 -15.79
N LEU A 224 6.26 -9.42 -16.92
CA LEU A 224 7.39 -10.33 -17.06
C LEU A 224 8.60 -9.75 -16.33
N VAL A 225 9.32 -10.57 -15.57
CA VAL A 225 10.42 -10.08 -14.73
C VAL A 225 11.47 -9.39 -15.57
N HIS A 226 11.79 -8.14 -15.22
CA HIS A 226 12.73 -7.32 -15.98
C HIS A 226 14.13 -7.94 -15.96
N LYS A 227 14.82 -7.94 -17.11
CA LYS A 227 16.16 -8.54 -17.24
C LYS A 227 17.18 -7.96 -16.27
N GLU A 228 17.08 -6.65 -15.99
CA GLU A 228 17.97 -6.00 -15.03
C GLU A 228 17.72 -6.49 -13.60
N CYS A 229 16.47 -6.77 -13.21
CA CYS A 229 16.19 -7.37 -11.91
C CYS A 229 16.80 -8.77 -11.80
N LEU A 230 16.70 -9.60 -12.84
CA LEU A 230 17.38 -10.91 -12.85
C LEU A 230 18.89 -10.77 -12.58
N LYS A 231 19.56 -9.84 -13.27
CA LYS A 231 20.99 -9.56 -13.05
C LYS A 231 21.29 -9.06 -11.64
N ASN A 232 20.45 -8.19 -11.08
CA ASN A 232 20.59 -7.68 -9.71
C ASN A 232 20.60 -8.81 -8.66
N PHE A 233 19.97 -9.94 -8.96
CA PHE A 233 19.97 -11.15 -8.13
C PHE A 233 20.94 -12.24 -8.60
N GLY A 234 21.83 -11.93 -9.55
CA GLY A 234 22.84 -12.86 -10.07
C GLY A 234 22.27 -13.96 -10.98
N LEU A 235 21.07 -13.77 -11.51
CA LEU A 235 20.42 -14.68 -12.46
C LEU A 235 20.67 -14.20 -13.89
N ASP A 236 21.22 -15.07 -14.73
CA ASP A 236 21.46 -14.78 -16.15
C ASP A 236 20.12 -14.67 -16.90
N PRO A 237 19.76 -13.51 -17.49
CA PRO A 237 18.53 -13.33 -18.25
C PRO A 237 18.47 -14.17 -19.54
N GLU A 238 19.57 -14.77 -19.97
CA GLU A 238 19.59 -15.75 -21.07
C GLU A 238 19.23 -17.16 -20.62
N VAL A 239 19.39 -17.47 -19.33
CA VAL A 239 19.06 -18.77 -18.73
C VAL A 239 17.70 -18.74 -18.05
N TYR A 240 17.37 -17.64 -17.34
CA TYR A 240 16.18 -17.53 -16.51
C TYR A 240 15.19 -16.51 -17.06
N ASN A 241 13.92 -16.72 -16.73
CA ASN A 241 12.81 -15.83 -17.04
C ASN A 241 11.70 -16.03 -15.98
N GLY A 242 10.70 -15.16 -15.97
CA GLY A 242 9.65 -15.25 -14.97
C GLY A 242 8.56 -14.23 -15.15
N TRP A 243 7.56 -14.34 -14.29
CA TRP A 243 6.49 -13.36 -14.12
C TRP A 243 6.32 -13.03 -12.65
N ALA A 244 5.79 -11.84 -12.40
CA ALA A 244 5.46 -11.39 -11.07
C ALA A 244 4.28 -10.42 -11.11
N GLY A 245 3.64 -10.21 -9.97
CA GLY A 245 2.55 -9.26 -9.85
C GLY A 245 2.03 -9.17 -8.44
N THR A 246 1.05 -8.30 -8.26
CA THR A 246 0.50 -7.94 -6.95
C THR A 246 -1.01 -7.78 -7.01
N PHE A 247 -1.68 -8.08 -5.91
CA PHE A 247 -3.07 -7.70 -5.67
C PHE A 247 -3.15 -6.76 -4.46
N GLY A 248 -3.70 -5.56 -4.66
CA GLY A 248 -3.98 -4.60 -3.58
C GLY A 248 -5.23 -4.99 -2.80
N ILE A 249 -5.07 -5.72 -1.69
CA ILE A 249 -6.16 -6.45 -1.05
C ILE A 249 -7.25 -5.53 -0.47
N ASP A 250 -6.88 -4.40 0.14
CA ASP A 250 -7.84 -3.48 0.75
C ASP A 250 -8.86 -2.98 -0.27
N ARG A 251 -8.41 -2.58 -1.46
CA ARG A 251 -9.29 -2.15 -2.56
C ARG A 251 -10.20 -3.29 -3.02
N LEU A 252 -9.66 -4.51 -3.16
CA LEU A 252 -10.45 -5.68 -3.55
C LEU A 252 -11.51 -6.03 -2.52
N ALA A 253 -11.15 -6.00 -1.23
CA ALA A 253 -12.06 -6.22 -0.13
C ALA A 253 -13.17 -5.16 -0.12
N MET A 254 -12.81 -3.90 -0.33
CA MET A 254 -13.79 -2.80 -0.40
C MET A 254 -14.81 -3.01 -1.50
N VAL A 255 -14.35 -3.31 -2.72
CA VAL A 255 -15.23 -3.55 -3.87
C VAL A 255 -16.06 -4.83 -3.66
N LYS A 256 -15.41 -5.94 -3.30
CA LYS A 256 -16.06 -7.25 -3.15
C LYS A 256 -17.13 -7.23 -2.06
N MET A 257 -16.85 -6.57 -0.93
CA MET A 257 -17.74 -6.59 0.24
C MET A 257 -18.60 -5.33 0.38
N GLY A 258 -18.50 -4.37 -0.55
CA GLY A 258 -19.31 -3.14 -0.53
C GLY A 258 -18.96 -2.20 0.62
N ILE A 259 -17.66 -2.09 0.95
CA ILE A 259 -17.18 -1.25 2.05
C ILE A 259 -16.92 0.17 1.50
N PRO A 260 -17.66 1.19 1.97
CA PRO A 260 -17.62 2.53 1.38
C PRO A 260 -16.42 3.38 1.83
N ASP A 261 -15.68 2.92 2.83
CA ASP A 261 -14.61 3.68 3.49
C ASP A 261 -13.54 2.73 4.03
N ILE A 262 -12.28 2.92 3.62
CA ILE A 262 -11.14 2.08 4.01
C ILE A 262 -10.96 1.98 5.52
N ARG A 263 -11.33 3.02 6.28
CA ARG A 263 -11.24 3.04 7.76
C ARG A 263 -12.08 1.94 8.41
N ILE A 264 -13.12 1.44 7.72
CA ILE A 264 -13.95 0.32 8.20
C ILE A 264 -13.12 -0.97 8.32
N LEU A 265 -12.12 -1.19 7.45
CA LEU A 265 -11.22 -2.35 7.54
C LEU A 265 -10.41 -2.37 8.85
N TRP A 266 -10.14 -1.18 9.39
CA TRP A 266 -9.35 -0.96 10.60
C TRP A 266 -10.19 -0.96 11.88
N SER A 267 -11.52 -0.96 11.78
CA SER A 267 -12.41 -0.90 12.93
C SER A 267 -12.24 -2.10 13.88
N THR A 268 -12.39 -1.83 15.17
CA THR A 268 -12.46 -2.85 16.23
C THR A 268 -13.88 -3.07 16.74
N ASP A 269 -14.86 -2.34 16.21
CA ASP A 269 -16.26 -2.46 16.59
C ASP A 269 -16.82 -3.82 16.18
N GLU A 270 -17.32 -4.58 17.16
CA GLU A 270 -17.92 -5.89 16.94
C GLU A 270 -19.12 -5.84 15.98
N ARG A 271 -19.85 -4.73 15.93
CA ARG A 271 -20.97 -4.54 14.99
C ARG A 271 -20.50 -4.52 13.54
N ILE A 272 -19.24 -4.14 13.29
CA ILE A 272 -18.60 -4.14 11.97
C ILE A 272 -17.89 -5.47 11.74
N THR A 273 -16.97 -5.84 12.64
CA THR A 273 -16.09 -7.00 12.44
C THR A 273 -16.84 -8.33 12.36
N SER A 274 -17.94 -8.50 13.11
CA SER A 274 -18.76 -9.73 13.07
C SER A 274 -19.53 -9.96 11.76
N GLN A 275 -19.57 -8.96 10.87
CA GLN A 275 -20.25 -9.08 9.58
C GLN A 275 -19.45 -9.89 8.56
N PHE A 276 -18.12 -9.99 8.72
CA PHE A 276 -17.22 -10.61 7.76
C PHE A 276 -16.88 -12.03 8.18
N LYS A 277 -17.49 -13.01 7.50
CA LYS A 277 -17.33 -14.45 7.80
C LYS A 277 -16.68 -15.23 6.67
N ASP A 278 -16.93 -14.79 5.45
CA ASP A 278 -16.48 -15.43 4.22
C ASP A 278 -16.40 -14.42 3.07
N ILE A 279 -15.95 -14.88 1.91
CA ILE A 279 -15.73 -14.05 0.71
C ILE A 279 -17.01 -13.39 0.17
N ASN A 280 -18.19 -13.90 0.52
CA ASN A 280 -19.48 -13.39 0.08
C ASN A 280 -20.13 -12.44 1.09
N SER A 281 -19.45 -12.17 2.21
CA SER A 281 -19.90 -11.21 3.20
C SER A 281 -20.09 -9.83 2.56
N LYS A 282 -21.16 -9.14 2.95
CA LYS A 282 -21.48 -7.79 2.49
C LYS A 282 -21.59 -6.89 3.70
N TYR A 283 -20.86 -5.78 3.66
CA TYR A 283 -20.93 -4.75 4.66
C TYR A 283 -22.34 -4.15 4.71
N LYS A 284 -22.89 -4.09 5.90
CA LYS A 284 -24.13 -3.42 6.26
C LYS A 284 -23.77 -2.28 7.20
N GLU A 285 -24.25 -1.11 6.85
CA GLU A 285 -24.02 0.09 7.63
C GLU A 285 -24.60 -0.04 9.04
N VAL A 286 -23.76 0.16 10.06
CA VAL A 286 -24.16 0.01 11.47
C VAL A 286 -24.79 1.28 12.04
N SER A 287 -24.39 2.47 11.56
CA SER A 287 -24.99 3.81 11.72
C SER A 287 -23.97 4.85 11.25
N LYS A 288 -24.35 5.83 10.41
CA LYS A 288 -23.49 6.99 10.12
C LYS A 288 -23.61 8.04 11.22
N TYR A 289 -22.52 8.31 11.91
CA TYR A 289 -22.43 9.49 12.77
C TYR A 289 -22.33 10.76 11.91
N PRO A 290 -22.92 11.90 12.34
CA PRO A 290 -22.87 13.13 11.57
C PRO A 290 -21.41 13.60 11.41
N ALA A 291 -21.09 14.12 10.22
CA ALA A 291 -19.81 14.77 10.01
C ALA A 291 -19.81 16.20 10.56
N VAL A 292 -18.65 16.65 11.00
CA VAL A 292 -18.35 18.06 11.24
C VAL A 292 -17.35 18.50 10.18
N VAL A 293 -17.60 19.63 9.54
CA VAL A 293 -16.77 20.14 8.44
C VAL A 293 -16.13 21.45 8.85
N ARG A 294 -14.84 21.61 8.54
CA ARG A 294 -14.10 22.87 8.67
C ARG A 294 -13.27 23.09 7.42
N ASP A 295 -13.22 24.33 6.95
CA ASP A 295 -12.36 24.70 5.83
C ASP A 295 -11.16 25.49 6.37
N ILE A 296 -9.99 25.32 5.77
CA ILE A 296 -8.78 26.09 6.07
C ILE A 296 -8.14 26.54 4.75
N SER A 297 -7.82 27.83 4.66
CA SER A 297 -7.12 28.40 3.53
C SER A 297 -5.74 28.90 3.95
N PHE A 298 -4.72 28.65 3.12
CA PHE A 298 -3.38 29.17 3.39
C PHE A 298 -2.57 29.35 2.10
N ILE A 299 -1.59 30.26 2.16
CA ILE A 299 -0.62 30.47 1.09
C ILE A 299 0.63 29.64 1.36
N ILE A 300 1.02 28.82 0.39
CA ILE A 300 2.16 27.91 0.48
C ILE A 300 3.12 28.07 -0.71
N ASP A 301 4.38 27.71 -0.51
CA ASP A 301 5.36 27.60 -1.60
C ASP A 301 5.05 26.40 -2.49
N LYS A 302 5.12 26.58 -3.82
CA LYS A 302 4.82 25.54 -4.81
C LYS A 302 5.74 24.31 -4.70
N SER A 303 6.89 24.42 -4.04
CA SER A 303 7.82 23.31 -3.81
C SER A 303 7.40 22.36 -2.68
N ILE A 304 6.47 22.76 -1.80
CA ILE A 304 6.03 21.92 -0.69
C ILE A 304 5.01 20.89 -1.20
N ASN A 305 5.33 19.61 -1.01
CA ASN A 305 4.42 18.51 -1.35
C ASN A 305 3.24 18.45 -0.35
N LEU A 306 2.02 18.28 -0.88
CA LEU A 306 0.77 18.20 -0.11
C LEU A 306 0.71 17.03 0.87
N ASN A 307 1.46 15.95 0.63
CA ASN A 307 1.57 14.84 1.58
C ASN A 307 2.11 15.30 2.94
N ASN A 308 2.93 16.35 2.99
CA ASN A 308 3.37 16.92 4.27
C ASN A 308 2.19 17.52 5.05
N TYR A 309 1.23 18.13 4.36
CA TYR A 309 0.02 18.66 4.97
C TYR A 309 -0.93 17.53 5.40
N TYR A 310 -1.14 16.51 4.56
CA TYR A 310 -1.94 15.35 4.95
C TYR A 310 -1.37 14.65 6.19
N GLU A 311 -0.06 14.43 6.26
CA GLU A 311 0.57 13.83 7.45
C GLU A 311 0.38 14.68 8.71
N LEU A 312 0.47 16.01 8.59
CA LEU A 312 0.19 16.93 9.68
C LEU A 312 -1.25 16.81 10.17
N VAL A 313 -2.22 16.74 9.24
CA VAL A 313 -3.62 16.54 9.61
C VAL A 313 -3.81 15.17 10.27
N ARG A 314 -3.22 14.08 9.75
CA ARG A 314 -3.29 12.74 10.37
C ARG A 314 -2.76 12.74 11.80
N ASP A 315 -1.65 13.45 12.05
CA ASP A 315 -1.05 13.51 13.38
C ASP A 315 -1.98 14.09 14.45
N GLU A 316 -2.72 15.13 14.08
CA GLU A 316 -3.59 15.86 15.00
C GLU A 316 -4.98 15.24 15.15
N THR A 317 -5.42 14.46 14.16
CA THR A 317 -6.78 13.92 14.08
C THR A 317 -6.91 12.44 14.44
N GLY A 318 -5.87 11.63 14.19
CA GLY A 318 -5.96 10.17 14.33
C GLY A 318 -7.11 9.60 13.51
N ASP A 319 -7.91 8.71 14.10
CA ASP A 319 -9.00 8.00 13.40
C ASP A 319 -10.28 8.86 13.21
N LEU A 320 -10.27 10.12 13.65
CA LEU A 320 -11.43 11.01 13.55
C LEU A 320 -11.56 11.69 12.19
N ILE A 321 -10.51 11.64 11.36
CA ILE A 321 -10.54 12.23 10.02
C ILE A 321 -11.14 11.26 9.01
N GLU A 322 -12.09 11.76 8.21
CA GLU A 322 -12.68 11.04 7.08
C GLU A 322 -12.04 11.46 5.76
N GLN A 323 -11.86 12.75 5.56
CA GLN A 323 -11.41 13.29 4.28
C GLN A 323 -10.76 14.66 4.47
N VAL A 324 -9.71 14.92 3.70
CA VAL A 324 -9.12 16.23 3.50
C VAL A 324 -9.11 16.51 2.01
N GLU A 325 -10.07 17.32 1.56
CA GLU A 325 -10.31 17.59 0.15
C GLU A 325 -9.72 18.94 -0.24
N LEU A 326 -8.90 18.99 -1.29
CA LEU A 326 -8.50 20.24 -1.91
C LEU A 326 -9.67 20.81 -2.71
N THR A 327 -10.30 21.87 -2.20
CA THR A 327 -11.51 22.46 -2.79
C THR A 327 -11.24 23.65 -3.70
N ASP A 328 -10.11 24.33 -3.51
CA ASP A 328 -9.71 25.47 -4.33
C ASP A 328 -8.17 25.56 -4.38
N GLU A 329 -7.64 25.78 -5.59
CA GLU A 329 -6.24 26.10 -5.86
C GLU A 329 -6.19 27.38 -6.68
N TYR A 330 -5.54 28.40 -6.13
CA TYR A 330 -5.46 29.72 -6.76
C TYR A 330 -4.03 30.24 -6.81
N GLU A 331 -3.56 30.55 -8.02
CA GLU A 331 -2.26 31.17 -8.26
C GLU A 331 -2.44 32.63 -8.67
N ASN A 332 -1.69 33.53 -8.04
CA ASN A 332 -1.64 34.94 -8.41
C ASN A 332 -0.30 35.55 -8.02
N ASP A 333 0.56 35.74 -9.00
CA ASP A 333 1.93 36.21 -8.81
C ASP A 333 1.98 37.62 -8.20
N GLU A 334 1.04 38.50 -8.55
CA GLU A 334 0.97 39.85 -8.00
C GLU A 334 0.57 39.86 -6.52
N LYS A 335 -0.30 38.92 -6.11
CA LYS A 335 -0.81 38.85 -4.73
C LYS A 335 0.07 38.04 -3.80
N PHE A 336 0.67 36.95 -4.28
CA PHE A 336 1.37 35.97 -3.44
C PHE A 336 2.85 35.79 -3.80
N GLY A 337 3.26 36.24 -4.99
CA GLY A 337 4.57 35.96 -5.59
C GLY A 337 4.57 34.69 -6.45
N ALA A 338 5.42 34.66 -7.48
CA ALA A 338 5.44 33.61 -8.51
C ALA A 338 5.68 32.17 -7.99
N ASN A 339 6.32 32.04 -6.82
CA ASN A 339 6.62 30.75 -6.21
C ASN A 339 5.56 30.29 -5.20
N LYS A 340 4.47 31.04 -5.02
CA LYS A 340 3.43 30.72 -4.05
C LYS A 340 2.08 30.48 -4.71
N LYS A 341 1.24 29.75 -3.99
CA LYS A 341 -0.16 29.54 -4.33
C LYS A 341 -1.02 29.44 -3.08
N SER A 342 -2.31 29.77 -3.24
CA SER A 342 -3.31 29.63 -2.19
C SER A 342 -4.02 28.29 -2.34
N TYR A 343 -4.15 27.57 -1.24
CA TYR A 343 -4.97 26.37 -1.16
C TYR A 343 -6.10 26.57 -0.17
N THR A 344 -7.26 25.99 -0.49
CA THR A 344 -8.36 25.82 0.45
C THR A 344 -8.69 24.34 0.60
N PHE A 345 -8.49 23.82 1.80
CA PHE A 345 -8.81 22.45 2.14
C PHE A 345 -10.11 22.38 2.94
N ARG A 346 -10.97 21.44 2.58
CA ARG A 346 -12.10 21.02 3.38
C ARG A 346 -11.73 19.79 4.20
N ILE A 347 -11.80 19.92 5.51
CA ILE A 347 -11.52 18.85 6.47
C ILE A 347 -12.84 18.30 7.00
N VAL A 348 -13.09 17.02 6.74
CA VAL A 348 -14.29 16.30 7.16
C VAL A 348 -13.94 15.39 8.34
N TYR A 349 -14.44 15.74 9.52
CA TYR A 349 -14.31 14.96 10.74
C TYR A 349 -15.53 14.06 10.90
N ARG A 350 -15.31 12.75 11.01
CA ARG A 350 -16.35 11.78 11.32
C ARG A 350 -15.75 10.55 11.99
N SER A 351 -16.20 10.27 13.22
CA SER A 351 -15.89 9.02 13.91
C SER A 351 -16.81 7.90 13.40
N LEU A 352 -16.28 6.67 13.32
CA LEU A 352 -17.06 5.46 13.05
C LEU A 352 -17.77 4.92 14.30
N GLU A 353 -17.52 5.50 15.48
CA GLU A 353 -17.92 4.91 16.77
C GLU A 353 -18.84 5.82 17.60
N ARG A 354 -18.79 7.14 17.40
CA ARG A 354 -19.61 8.10 18.15
C ARG A 354 -19.87 9.41 17.40
N THR A 355 -20.88 10.15 17.85
CA THR A 355 -21.09 11.54 17.41
C THR A 355 -19.97 12.43 17.92
N LEU A 356 -19.47 13.30 17.04
CA LEU A 356 -18.51 14.34 17.40
C LEU A 356 -19.23 15.62 17.82
N ILE A 357 -18.78 16.26 18.89
CA ILE A 357 -19.27 17.57 19.34
C ILE A 357 -18.46 18.70 18.69
N ASN A 358 -19.07 19.87 18.46
CA ASN A 358 -18.37 20.96 17.79
C ASN A 358 -17.15 21.48 18.57
N SER A 359 -17.20 21.47 19.90
CA SER A 359 -16.10 21.96 20.74
C SER A 359 -14.83 21.10 20.62
N GLU A 360 -14.96 19.77 20.62
CA GLU A 360 -13.79 18.89 20.46
C GLU A 360 -13.17 19.02 19.07
N VAL A 361 -14.01 19.15 18.03
CA VAL A 361 -13.54 19.34 16.66
C VAL A 361 -12.84 20.70 16.51
N ASN A 362 -13.35 21.75 17.15
CA ASN A 362 -12.69 23.05 17.15
C ASN A 362 -11.31 22.99 17.80
N GLU A 363 -11.16 22.31 18.94
CA GLU A 363 -9.85 22.15 19.58
C GLU A 363 -8.84 21.41 18.69
N ILE A 364 -9.29 20.37 17.97
CA ILE A 364 -8.46 19.64 17.01
C ILE A 364 -8.11 20.55 15.82
N HIS A 365 -9.09 21.25 15.26
CA HIS A 365 -8.90 22.13 14.12
C HIS A 365 -7.96 23.30 14.44
N ASP A 366 -8.07 23.90 15.63
CA ASP A 366 -7.16 24.95 16.10
C ASP A 366 -5.72 24.45 16.21
N ARG A 367 -5.51 23.20 16.61
CA ARG A 367 -4.16 22.59 16.60
C ARG A 367 -3.65 22.41 15.18
N ILE A 368 -4.47 21.91 14.26
CA ILE A 368 -4.10 21.80 12.83
C ILE A 368 -3.69 23.17 12.29
N VAL A 369 -4.50 24.22 12.48
CA VAL A 369 -4.17 25.59 12.04
C VAL A 369 -2.82 26.05 12.59
N LYS A 370 -2.60 25.92 13.91
CA LYS A 370 -1.34 26.31 14.57
C LYS A 370 -0.15 25.53 14.00
N LYS A 371 -0.31 24.22 13.82
CA LYS A 371 0.72 23.32 13.28
C LYS A 371 1.02 23.62 11.83
N THR A 372 0.00 23.87 11.01
CA THR A 372 0.14 24.28 9.61
C THR A 372 1.02 25.52 9.51
N ILE A 373 0.75 26.56 10.31
CA ILE A 373 1.60 27.77 10.37
C ILE A 373 3.03 27.42 10.78
N SER A 374 3.22 26.69 11.88
CA SER A 374 4.55 26.47 12.46
C SER A 374 5.43 25.49 11.69
N GLU A 375 4.86 24.44 11.10
CA GLU A 375 5.62 23.36 10.45
C GLU A 375 5.76 23.58 8.94
N LEU A 376 4.71 24.10 8.28
CA LEU A 376 4.76 24.39 6.84
C LEU A 376 5.23 25.83 6.54
N HIS A 377 5.41 26.66 7.57
CA HIS A 377 5.85 28.05 7.45
C HIS A 377 4.93 28.88 6.53
N VAL A 378 3.62 28.65 6.64
CA VAL A 378 2.59 29.27 5.78
C VAL A 378 1.83 30.40 6.47
N GLU A 379 1.16 31.21 5.66
CA GLU A 379 0.22 32.23 6.11
C GLU A 379 -1.21 31.72 5.94
N VAL A 380 -1.91 31.46 7.05
CA VAL A 380 -3.34 31.05 7.06
C VAL A 380 -4.23 32.27 6.85
N ARG A 381 -5.34 32.09 6.15
CA ARG A 381 -6.30 33.13 5.74
C ARG A 381 -7.69 32.94 6.32
#